data_AF-A0A6B0XEE6-F1
#
_entry.id   AF-A0A6B0XEE6-F1
#
_cell.length_a   1.000
_cell.length_b   1.000
_cell.length_c   1.000
_cell.angle_alpha   90.00
_cell.angle_beta   90.00
_cell.angle_gamma   90.00
#
_symmetry.space_group_name_H-M   'P 1'
#
loop_
_entity.id
_entity.type
_entity.pdbx_description
1 polymer ?
#
loop_
_entity_poly.entity_id
_entity_poly.type
_entity_poly.pdbx_seq_one_letter_code
_entity_poly.pdbx_strand_id
1 'polypeptide(L)'
;MRHRFDSVLSGRYCSIEHVGSTSVAGMTAKPIIDVDIVIEPQDFERTKDRLAEIGYFHEGDKGIPGRDAFDLSDSGLKESLPAHHTYVCDKYGAALKRHLVFRDFLRLSPEYVRRLSTLKWQLAEEHDNDRQSYMDGKVALCEEIYEKGLEVLGCRCSLYLPFKKKIDRGRDI
;
A
#
# COMPACT_ATOMS: atom_id res chain seq x y z
N MET A 1 10.06 -2.26 -13.62
CA MET A 1 9.85 -2.71 -12.22
C MET A 1 9.06 -4.02 -12.15
N ARG A 2 7.78 -4.09 -12.55
CA ARG A 2 6.97 -5.34 -12.52
C ARG A 2 7.69 -6.57 -13.07
N HIS A 3 8.26 -6.49 -14.28
CA HIS A 3 8.99 -7.61 -14.90
C HIS A 3 10.15 -8.16 -14.03
N ARG A 4 10.80 -7.31 -13.22
CA ARG A 4 11.86 -7.72 -12.30
C ARG A 4 11.32 -8.63 -11.20
N PHE A 5 10.18 -8.23 -10.62
CA PHE A 5 9.48 -9.04 -9.63
C PHE A 5 8.92 -10.32 -10.24
N ASP A 6 8.32 -10.24 -11.43
CA ASP A 6 7.81 -11.42 -12.14
C ASP A 6 8.89 -12.48 -12.36
N SER A 7 10.07 -12.04 -12.82
CA SER A 7 11.21 -12.92 -13.08
C SER A 7 11.68 -13.63 -11.80
N VAL A 8 11.83 -12.90 -10.69
CA VAL A 8 12.41 -13.49 -9.46
C VAL A 8 11.40 -14.31 -8.67
N LEU A 9 10.13 -13.90 -8.66
CA LEU A 9 9.07 -14.60 -7.94
C LEU A 9 8.54 -15.80 -8.73
N SER A 10 8.87 -15.90 -10.03
CA SER A 10 8.46 -17.00 -10.92
C SER A 10 6.95 -17.22 -10.90
N GLY A 11 6.18 -16.14 -10.90
CA GLY A 11 4.71 -16.17 -10.82
C GLY A 11 4.12 -16.69 -9.50
N ARG A 12 4.92 -16.91 -8.45
CA ARG A 12 4.41 -17.32 -7.13
C ARG A 12 4.08 -16.10 -6.28
N TYR A 13 3.09 -15.35 -6.73
CA TYR A 13 2.44 -14.26 -6.03
C TYR A 13 0.98 -14.20 -6.51
N CYS A 14 0.09 -13.60 -5.72
CA CYS A 14 -1.33 -13.45 -6.09
C CYS A 14 -1.52 -12.27 -7.06
N SER A 15 -0.95 -11.12 -6.73
CA SER A 15 -0.88 -9.97 -7.63
C SER A 15 0.29 -9.04 -7.27
N ILE A 16 0.59 -8.10 -8.16
CA ILE A 16 1.46 -6.96 -7.89
C ILE A 16 0.64 -5.70 -8.16
N GLU A 17 0.47 -4.86 -7.17
CA GLU A 17 -0.43 -3.71 -7.19
C GLU A 17 0.38 -2.42 -7.12
N HIS A 18 0.13 -1.52 -8.09
CA HIS A 18 0.55 -0.12 -7.94
C HIS A 18 -0.46 0.56 -7.04
N VAL A 19 0.01 1.06 -5.90
CA VAL A 19 -0.80 1.69 -4.86
C VAL A 19 -0.26 3.10 -4.55
N GLY A 20 -0.75 3.72 -3.48
CA GLY A 20 -0.35 5.08 -3.11
C GLY A 20 -0.83 6.15 -4.09
N SER A 21 -0.40 7.39 -3.87
CA SER A 21 -0.91 8.54 -4.65
C SER A 21 -0.52 8.49 -6.13
N THR A 22 0.65 7.93 -6.47
CA THR A 22 1.12 7.83 -7.87
C THR A 22 0.29 6.85 -8.72
N SER A 23 -0.53 6.00 -8.09
CA SER A 23 -1.43 5.06 -8.79
C SER A 23 -2.77 5.68 -9.21
N VAL A 24 -3.02 6.95 -8.84
CA VAL A 24 -4.26 7.67 -9.10
C VAL A 24 -3.99 8.78 -10.11
N ALA A 25 -4.61 8.70 -11.29
CA ALA A 25 -4.46 9.72 -12.32
C ALA A 25 -4.96 11.09 -11.83
N GLY A 26 -4.18 12.15 -12.09
CA GLY A 26 -4.52 13.53 -11.70
C GLY A 26 -4.24 13.88 -10.22
N MET A 27 -3.71 12.95 -9.43
CA MET A 27 -3.35 13.19 -8.02
C MET A 27 -1.95 13.82 -7.91
N THR A 28 -1.81 14.91 -7.15
CA THR A 28 -0.49 15.41 -6.75
C THR A 28 0.22 14.36 -5.91
N ALA A 29 1.46 14.00 -6.22
CA ALA A 29 2.22 13.02 -5.42
C ALA A 29 3.70 13.37 -5.39
N LYS A 30 4.38 12.97 -4.31
CA LYS A 30 5.84 12.82 -4.36
C LYS A 30 6.16 11.80 -5.47
N PRO A 31 7.25 11.98 -6.25
CA PRO A 31 7.61 11.07 -7.35
C PRO A 31 8.22 9.77 -6.82
N ILE A 32 7.50 9.09 -5.92
CA ILE A 32 7.86 7.82 -5.29
C ILE A 32 6.71 6.86 -5.54
N ILE A 33 7.00 5.70 -6.10
CA ILE A 33 6.02 4.67 -6.41
C ILE A 33 5.81 3.79 -5.17
N ASP A 34 4.57 3.48 -4.82
CA ASP A 34 4.27 2.46 -3.81
C ASP A 34 3.83 1.16 -4.50
N VAL A 35 4.46 0.03 -4.17
CA VAL A 35 4.17 -1.27 -4.76
C VAL A 35 3.86 -2.29 -3.68
N ASP A 36 2.70 -2.95 -3.78
CA ASP A 36 2.36 -4.11 -2.97
C ASP A 36 2.55 -5.39 -3.79
N ILE A 37 3.35 -6.31 -3.29
CA ILE A 37 3.47 -7.69 -3.76
C ILE A 37 2.56 -8.54 -2.87
N VAL A 38 1.43 -8.97 -3.42
CA VAL A 38 0.41 -9.72 -2.68
C VAL A 38 0.71 -11.20 -2.75
N ILE A 39 0.76 -11.86 -1.60
CA ILE A 39 1.06 -13.29 -1.50
C ILE A 39 0.06 -14.00 -0.58
N GLU A 40 0.00 -15.33 -0.68
CA GLU A 40 -0.59 -16.11 0.40
C GLU A 40 0.37 -16.10 1.61
N PRO A 41 -0.13 -16.09 2.86
CA PRO A 41 0.71 -15.97 4.06
C PRO A 41 1.88 -16.95 4.13
N GLN A 42 1.67 -18.20 3.70
CA GLN A 42 2.69 -19.25 3.74
C GLN A 42 3.88 -19.00 2.80
N ASP A 43 3.75 -18.11 1.81
CA ASP A 43 4.78 -17.83 0.82
C ASP A 43 5.76 -16.73 1.26
N PHE A 44 5.59 -16.15 2.46
CA PHE A 44 6.35 -14.99 2.91
C PHE A 44 7.86 -15.23 2.94
N GLU A 45 8.32 -16.26 3.65
CA GLU A 45 9.76 -16.55 3.79
C GLU A 45 10.42 -16.76 2.42
N ARG A 46 9.75 -17.50 1.54
CA ARG A 46 10.25 -17.71 0.18
C ARG A 46 10.26 -16.43 -0.64
N THR A 47 9.26 -15.57 -0.50
CA THR A 47 9.19 -14.28 -1.20
C THR A 47 10.32 -13.36 -0.74
N LYS A 48 10.56 -13.30 0.58
CA LYS A 48 11.66 -12.55 1.19
C LYS A 48 13.01 -13.00 0.63
N ASP A 49 13.27 -14.31 0.59
CA ASP A 49 14.53 -14.85 0.03
C ASP A 49 14.72 -14.47 -1.43
N ARG A 50 13.64 -14.55 -2.24
CA ARG A 50 13.68 -14.16 -3.66
C ARG A 50 13.91 -12.67 -3.86
N LEU A 51 13.31 -11.82 -3.04
CA LEU A 51 13.54 -10.38 -3.09
C LEU A 51 15.00 -10.04 -2.73
N ALA A 52 15.62 -10.79 -1.82
CA ALA A 52 17.04 -10.65 -1.51
C ALA A 52 17.96 -10.93 -2.72
N GLU A 53 17.62 -11.93 -3.55
CA GLU A 53 18.37 -12.25 -4.79
C GLU A 53 18.47 -11.07 -5.77
N ILE A 54 17.52 -10.13 -5.71
CA ILE A 54 17.48 -8.95 -6.58
C ILE A 54 17.77 -7.62 -5.85
N GLY A 55 18.35 -7.70 -4.64
CA GLY A 55 18.89 -6.56 -3.90
C GLY A 55 17.94 -5.89 -2.92
N TYR A 56 16.77 -6.47 -2.65
CA TYR A 56 15.83 -5.95 -1.65
C TYR A 56 16.05 -6.62 -0.29
N PHE A 57 16.09 -5.83 0.77
CA PHE A 57 16.20 -6.33 2.14
C PHE A 57 14.93 -6.03 2.93
N HIS A 58 14.60 -6.95 3.84
CA HIS A 58 13.42 -6.85 4.68
C HIS A 58 13.67 -5.92 5.87
N GLU A 59 12.78 -4.94 6.05
CA GLU A 59 12.85 -3.95 7.13
C GLU A 59 11.84 -4.23 8.27
N GLY A 60 11.22 -5.42 8.27
CA GLY A 60 10.10 -5.74 9.16
C GLY A 60 8.78 -5.12 8.72
N ASP A 61 7.76 -5.25 9.56
CA ASP A 61 6.40 -4.73 9.30
C ASP A 61 6.26 -3.22 9.57
N LYS A 62 7.27 -2.62 10.23
CA LYS A 62 7.29 -1.23 10.71
C LYS A 62 6.05 -0.88 11.53
N GLY A 63 5.56 -1.84 12.32
CA GLY A 63 4.37 -1.69 13.16
C GLY A 63 3.03 -1.82 12.43
N ILE A 64 3.01 -2.31 11.17
CA ILE A 64 1.79 -2.54 10.41
C ILE A 64 1.62 -4.04 10.12
N PRO A 65 0.83 -4.78 10.92
CA PRO A 65 0.65 -6.21 10.76
C PRO A 65 0.18 -6.62 9.36
N GLY A 66 0.82 -7.65 8.80
CA GLY A 66 0.50 -8.19 7.48
C GLY A 66 0.99 -7.36 6.29
N ARG A 67 1.88 -6.39 6.54
CA ARG A 67 2.56 -5.60 5.50
C ARG A 67 4.03 -5.36 5.85
N ASP A 68 4.88 -6.18 5.26
CA ASP A 68 6.32 -6.13 5.43
C ASP A 68 6.97 -5.16 4.45
N ALA A 69 7.79 -4.24 4.95
CA ALA A 69 8.50 -3.26 4.14
C ALA A 69 9.83 -3.81 3.65
N PHE A 70 10.17 -3.48 2.40
CA PHE A 70 11.43 -3.82 1.76
C PHE A 70 12.05 -2.55 1.17
N ASP A 71 13.33 -2.31 1.48
CA ASP A 71 14.14 -1.31 0.79
C ASP A 71 15.11 -2.00 -0.16
N LEU A 72 15.41 -1.32 -1.25
CA LEU A 72 16.45 -1.74 -2.18
C LEU A 72 17.78 -1.33 -1.53
N SER A 73 18.78 -2.18 -1.34
CA SER A 73 20.09 -1.74 -0.79
C SER A 73 21.12 -1.46 -1.88
N ASP A 74 20.94 -2.07 -3.05
CA ASP A 74 21.87 -1.95 -4.18
C ASP A 74 21.80 -0.54 -4.80
N SER A 75 22.93 0.19 -4.71
CA SER A 75 23.03 1.58 -5.18
C SER A 75 22.91 1.71 -6.70
N GLY A 76 23.47 0.78 -7.47
CA GLY A 76 23.37 0.81 -8.93
C GLY A 76 21.93 0.58 -9.40
N LEU A 77 21.20 -0.30 -8.71
CA LEU A 77 19.78 -0.50 -8.96
C LEU A 77 18.93 0.70 -8.53
N LYS A 78 19.26 1.35 -7.40
CA LYS A 78 18.59 2.59 -6.97
C LYS A 78 18.68 3.69 -8.04
N GLU A 79 19.82 3.81 -8.71
CA GLU A 79 20.02 4.80 -9.78
C GLU A 79 19.24 4.44 -11.06
N SER A 80 19.09 3.15 -11.36
CA SER A 80 18.41 2.67 -12.57
C SER A 80 16.88 2.56 -12.48
N LEU A 81 16.32 2.63 -11.26
CA LEU A 81 14.89 2.47 -11.01
C LEU A 81 14.26 3.78 -10.49
N PRO A 82 12.98 4.04 -10.78
CA PRO A 82 12.25 5.11 -10.12
C PRO A 82 12.30 4.93 -8.60
N ALA A 83 12.36 6.01 -7.83
CA ALA A 83 12.24 5.93 -6.38
C ALA A 83 10.93 5.21 -6.01
N HIS A 84 11.01 4.25 -5.10
CA HIS A 84 9.85 3.43 -4.77
C HIS A 84 9.92 2.83 -3.37
N HIS A 85 8.76 2.48 -2.85
CA HIS A 85 8.55 1.67 -1.68
C HIS A 85 8.00 0.32 -2.12
N THR A 86 8.58 -0.76 -1.60
CA THR A 86 8.13 -2.13 -1.87
C THR A 86 7.58 -2.72 -0.59
N TYR A 87 6.38 -3.29 -0.67
CA TYR A 87 5.72 -3.97 0.43
C TYR A 87 5.38 -5.39 0.00
N VAL A 88 5.56 -6.36 0.90
CA VAL A 88 4.98 -7.70 0.76
C VAL A 88 3.76 -7.76 1.67
N CYS A 89 2.60 -8.02 1.07
CA CYS A 89 1.32 -7.95 1.74
C CYS A 89 0.65 -9.33 1.79
N ASP A 90 0.13 -9.67 2.96
CA ASP A 90 -0.83 -10.76 3.11
C ASP A 90 -2.09 -10.44 2.27
N LYS A 91 -2.50 -11.37 1.40
CA LYS A 91 -3.73 -11.32 0.63
C LYS A 91 -4.99 -11.04 1.48
N TYR A 92 -4.99 -11.44 2.74
CA TYR A 92 -6.09 -11.21 3.69
C TYR A 92 -5.82 -10.05 4.65
N GLY A 93 -4.67 -9.39 4.50
CA GLY A 93 -4.20 -8.32 5.38
C GLY A 93 -5.05 -7.04 5.29
N ALA A 94 -5.28 -6.41 6.45
CA ALA A 94 -6.01 -5.14 6.51
C ALA A 94 -5.25 -4.01 5.79
N ALA A 95 -3.92 -4.05 5.79
CA ALA A 95 -3.07 -3.06 5.12
C ALA A 95 -3.27 -3.07 3.59
N LEU A 96 -3.24 -4.26 2.96
CA LEU A 96 -3.55 -4.42 1.54
C LEU A 96 -4.94 -3.88 1.23
N LYS A 97 -5.94 -4.30 2.01
CA LYS A 97 -7.32 -3.84 1.83
C LYS A 97 -7.39 -2.30 1.88
N ARG A 98 -6.71 -1.68 2.84
CA ARG A 98 -6.66 -0.22 2.98
C ARG A 98 -6.07 0.43 1.73
N HIS A 99 -4.94 -0.06 1.22
CA HIS A 99 -4.32 0.45 0.00
C HIS A 99 -5.27 0.34 -1.21
N LEU A 100 -5.91 -0.82 -1.42
CA LEU A 100 -6.80 -1.06 -2.55
C LEU A 100 -8.07 -0.20 -2.47
N VAL A 101 -8.75 -0.17 -1.32
CA VAL A 101 -9.94 0.68 -1.12
C VAL A 101 -9.62 2.13 -1.39
N PHE A 102 -8.53 2.64 -0.83
CA PHE A 102 -8.13 4.03 -0.97
C PHE A 102 -7.86 4.40 -2.43
N ARG A 103 -7.04 3.58 -3.13
CA ARG A 103 -6.74 3.77 -4.55
C ARG A 103 -7.99 3.72 -5.41
N ASP A 104 -8.78 2.66 -5.27
CA ASP A 104 -9.89 2.38 -6.17
C ASP A 104 -11.03 3.38 -5.97
N PHE A 105 -11.27 3.82 -4.73
CA PHE A 105 -12.23 4.89 -4.46
C PHE A 105 -11.79 6.23 -5.06
N LEU A 106 -10.52 6.60 -4.91
CA LEU A 106 -10.00 7.85 -5.47
C LEU A 106 -10.05 7.88 -7.00
N ARG A 107 -9.83 6.74 -7.67
CA ARG A 107 -9.99 6.61 -9.13
C ARG A 107 -11.42 6.88 -9.60
N LEU A 108 -12.41 6.69 -8.75
CA LEU A 108 -13.82 6.98 -9.02
C LEU A 108 -14.25 8.39 -8.58
N SER A 109 -13.41 9.11 -7.84
CA SER A 109 -13.79 10.33 -7.14
C SER A 109 -12.86 11.51 -7.44
N PRO A 110 -12.99 12.16 -8.63
CA PRO A 110 -12.18 13.32 -8.99
C PRO A 110 -12.23 14.47 -7.96
N GLU A 111 -13.35 14.60 -7.23
CA GLU A 111 -13.49 15.57 -6.14
C GLU A 111 -12.51 15.28 -4.99
N TYR A 112 -12.47 14.05 -4.50
CA TYR A 112 -11.55 13.64 -3.44
C TYR A 112 -10.08 13.69 -3.89
N VAL A 113 -9.82 13.42 -5.18
CA VAL A 113 -8.48 13.64 -5.76
C VAL A 113 -8.05 15.10 -5.65
N ARG A 114 -8.94 16.05 -5.98
CA ARG A 114 -8.66 17.48 -5.83
C ARG A 114 -8.46 17.86 -4.36
N ARG A 115 -9.39 17.46 -3.47
CA ARG A 115 -9.31 17.77 -2.03
C ARG A 115 -7.98 17.30 -1.42
N LEU A 116 -7.61 16.04 -1.64
CA LEU A 116 -6.36 15.50 -1.10
C LEU A 116 -5.12 16.12 -1.76
N SER A 117 -5.17 16.43 -3.06
CA SER A 117 -4.07 17.10 -3.75
C SER A 117 -3.83 18.52 -3.23
N THR A 118 -4.89 19.30 -3.02
CA THR A 118 -4.82 20.64 -2.43
C THR A 118 -4.26 20.60 -1.02
N LEU A 119 -4.77 19.69 -0.18
CA LEU A 119 -4.27 19.54 1.19
C LEU A 119 -2.77 19.20 1.22
N LYS A 120 -2.32 18.26 0.36
CA LYS A 120 -0.90 17.90 0.30
C LYS A 120 -0.01 19.07 -0.13
N TRP A 121 -0.48 19.91 -1.04
CA TRP A 121 0.25 21.11 -1.43
C TRP A 121 0.36 22.09 -0.26
N GLN A 122 -0.75 22.38 0.41
CA GLN A 122 -0.78 23.27 1.60
C GLN A 122 0.16 22.77 2.70
N LEU A 123 0.07 21.48 3.07
CA LEU A 123 0.94 20.90 4.09
C LEU A 123 2.43 20.91 3.69
N ALA A 124 2.73 20.80 2.40
CA ALA A 124 4.10 20.88 1.92
C ALA A 124 4.66 22.31 2.02
N GLU A 125 3.84 23.32 1.75
CA GLU A 125 4.20 24.74 1.92
C GLU A 125 4.30 25.15 3.39
N GLU A 126 3.37 24.69 4.24
CA GLU A 126 3.29 25.08 5.65
C GLU A 126 4.41 24.51 6.53
N HIS A 127 4.92 23.32 6.19
CA HIS A 127 5.81 22.57 7.10
C HIS A 127 7.27 22.50 6.64
N ASP A 128 7.69 23.22 5.60
CA ASP A 128 9.09 23.30 5.10
C ASP A 128 9.82 21.94 5.09
N ASN A 129 9.15 20.92 4.55
CA ASN A 129 9.64 19.53 4.48
C ASN A 129 9.72 18.74 5.80
N ASP A 130 9.15 19.19 6.92
CA ASP A 130 8.93 18.31 8.07
C ASP A 130 7.98 17.17 7.68
N ARG A 131 8.56 15.98 7.59
CA ARG A 131 7.87 14.77 7.16
C ARG A 131 6.78 14.39 8.14
N GLN A 132 6.98 14.57 9.45
CA GLN A 132 6.04 14.10 10.45
C GLN A 132 4.77 14.96 10.44
N SER A 133 4.91 16.30 10.51
CA SER A 133 3.77 17.21 10.42
C SER A 133 2.98 17.04 9.11
N TYR A 134 3.67 16.86 7.98
CA TYR A 134 3.02 16.54 6.70
C TYR A 134 2.22 15.24 6.74
N MET A 135 2.74 14.20 7.41
CA MET A 135 2.04 12.93 7.54
C MET A 135 0.82 13.05 8.45
N ASP A 136 0.94 13.76 9.56
CA ASP A 136 -0.12 13.94 10.55
C ASP A 136 -1.26 14.82 10.01
N GLY A 137 -0.93 15.91 9.31
CA GLY A 137 -1.91 16.86 8.78
C GLY A 137 -2.89 16.26 7.75
N LYS A 138 -2.54 15.15 7.10
CA LYS A 138 -3.43 14.47 6.13
C LYS A 138 -4.19 13.28 6.70
N VAL A 139 -3.94 12.87 7.95
CA VAL A 139 -4.53 11.65 8.53
C VAL A 139 -6.04 11.69 8.46
N ALA A 140 -6.67 12.77 8.94
CA ALA A 140 -8.12 12.90 9.01
C ALA A 140 -8.80 12.73 7.63
N LEU A 141 -8.28 13.41 6.60
CA LEU A 141 -8.82 13.28 5.24
C LEU A 141 -8.55 11.88 4.66
N CYS A 142 -7.42 11.26 4.99
CA CYS A 142 -7.13 9.90 4.53
C CYS A 142 -8.07 8.86 5.16
N GLU A 143 -8.44 9.02 6.43
CA GLU A 143 -9.47 8.19 7.07
C GLU A 143 -10.85 8.41 6.43
N GLU A 144 -11.26 9.66 6.20
CA GLU A 144 -12.54 9.97 5.51
C GLU A 144 -12.60 9.28 4.14
N ILE A 145 -11.53 9.39 3.34
CA ILE A 145 -11.43 8.74 2.02
C ILE A 145 -11.56 7.23 2.13
N TYR A 146 -10.91 6.62 3.13
CA TYR A 146 -10.98 5.17 3.33
C TYR A 146 -12.39 4.72 3.73
N GLU A 147 -13.04 5.41 4.66
CA GLU A 147 -14.41 5.12 5.10
C GLU A 147 -15.41 5.26 3.94
N LYS A 148 -15.31 6.34 3.17
CA LYS A 148 -16.12 6.55 1.96
C LYS A 148 -15.86 5.47 0.90
N GLY A 149 -14.59 5.06 0.76
CA GLY A 149 -14.24 3.96 -0.11
C GLY A 149 -14.89 2.64 0.31
N LEU A 150 -14.92 2.32 1.62
CA LEU A 150 -15.62 1.14 2.12
C LEU A 150 -17.12 1.18 1.85
N GLU A 151 -17.75 2.35 2.04
CA GLU A 151 -19.17 2.57 1.77
C GLU A 151 -19.49 2.32 0.28
N VAL A 152 -18.74 2.96 -0.62
CA VAL A 152 -19.01 2.92 -2.07
C VAL A 152 -18.63 1.59 -2.70
N LEU A 153 -17.47 1.04 -2.34
CA LEU A 153 -16.93 -0.18 -2.94
C LEU A 153 -17.47 -1.45 -2.27
N GLY A 154 -17.77 -1.41 -0.97
CA GLY A 154 -18.33 -2.54 -0.23
C GLY A 154 -19.71 -2.97 -0.74
N CYS A 155 -20.51 -2.04 -1.26
CA CYS A 155 -21.76 -2.35 -1.96
C CYS A 155 -21.55 -2.97 -3.35
N ARG A 156 -20.35 -2.86 -3.93
CA ARG A 156 -20.06 -3.22 -5.33
C ARG A 156 -19.20 -4.47 -5.48
N CYS A 157 -18.38 -4.81 -4.48
CA CYS A 157 -17.50 -5.97 -4.56
C CYS A 157 -17.18 -6.55 -3.17
N SER A 158 -17.28 -7.88 -3.07
CA SER A 158 -17.04 -8.62 -1.81
C SER A 158 -15.60 -8.53 -1.30
N LEU A 159 -14.63 -8.21 -2.17
CA LEU A 159 -13.22 -7.95 -1.80
C LEU A 159 -13.09 -6.82 -0.77
N TYR A 160 -14.04 -5.88 -0.73
CA TYR A 160 -13.98 -4.72 0.16
C TYR A 160 -14.90 -4.84 1.38
N LEU A 161 -15.64 -5.94 1.54
CA LEU A 161 -16.47 -6.16 2.73
C LEU A 161 -15.59 -6.30 3.98
N PRO A 162 -16.02 -5.78 5.14
CA PRO A 162 -15.29 -5.98 6.39
C PRO A 162 -15.13 -7.49 6.66
N PHE A 163 -13.94 -7.90 7.09
CA PHE A 163 -13.73 -9.27 7.57
C PHE A 163 -14.72 -9.52 8.71
N LYS A 164 -15.64 -10.48 8.54
CA LYS A 164 -16.49 -10.93 9.65
C LYS A 164 -15.54 -11.52 10.70
N LYS A 165 -15.40 -10.87 11.85
CA LYS A 165 -14.74 -11.49 13.01
C LYS A 165 -15.44 -12.83 13.23
N LYS A 166 -14.70 -13.94 13.25
CA LYS A 166 -15.21 -15.20 13.78
C LYS A 166 -15.68 -14.89 15.20
N ILE A 167 -16.97 -14.96 15.43
CA ILE A 167 -17.51 -14.98 16.79
C ILE A 167 -17.03 -16.31 17.35
N ASP A 168 -16.03 -16.25 18.22
CA ASP A 168 -15.62 -17.39 19.01
C ASP A 168 -16.77 -17.66 19.99
N ARG A 169 -17.65 -18.60 19.62
CA ARG A 169 -18.64 -19.11 20.58
C ARG A 169 -17.85 -19.97 21.54
N GLY A 170 -17.44 -19.36 22.65
CA GLY A 170 -16.85 -20.06 23.78
C GLY A 170 -17.65 -21.31 24.10
N ARG A 171 -16.94 -22.44 24.16
CA ARG A 171 -17.45 -23.66 24.79
C ARG A 171 -17.40 -23.41 26.29
N ASP A 172 -18.57 -23.21 26.88
CA ASP A 172 -18.76 -23.46 28.30
C ASP A 172 -18.56 -24.97 28.55
N ILE A 173 -17.58 -25.30 29.39
CA ILE A 173 -17.46 -26.56 30.12
C ILE A 173 -17.31 -26.21 31.59
#